data_AF-S7NY21-F1
#
_entry.id   AF-S7NY21-F1
#
_cell.length_a   1.000
_cell.length_b   1.000
_cell.length_c   1.000
_cell.angle_alpha   90.00
_cell.angle_beta   90.00
_cell.angle_gamma   90.00
#
_symmetry.space_group_name_H-M   'P 1'
#
loop_
_entity.id
_entity.type
_entity.pdbx_description
1 polymer ?
#
loop_
_entity_poly.entity_id
_entity_poly.type
_entity_poly.pdbx_seq_one_letter_code
_entity_poly.pdbx_strand_id
1 'polypeptide(L)'
;MASVNDEALAAGSSGGTASPNGLRRERDCGGMVEQSAAIMGRVHAPGKGLSQSALPYRCSVPTWLKLTSDDVKEQIYILAKKGPTPSQIGVILRDSHGVVQVRFVTGSKILRILKSKGPAPDLPENLNHLIKFESILRGTERIRMLNSV
;
A
#
# COMPACT_ATOMS: atom_id res chain seq x y z
N MET A 1 67.42 4.76 -32.18
CA MET A 1 67.78 5.09 -30.78
C MET A 1 66.76 4.41 -29.88
N ALA A 2 67.26 3.51 -29.01
CA ALA A 2 66.61 2.80 -27.87
C ALA A 2 65.21 2.18 -28.14
N SER A 3 64.99 0.87 -28.33
CA SER A 3 65.42 -0.35 -27.60
C SER A 3 64.66 -0.60 -26.28
N VAL A 4 64.20 -1.86 -26.16
CA VAL A 4 63.76 -2.69 -25.02
C VAL A 4 62.48 -2.28 -24.26
N ASN A 5 61.39 -3.06 -24.23
CA ASN A 5 61.13 -4.45 -23.80
C ASN A 5 61.07 -4.67 -22.27
N ASP A 6 59.96 -5.30 -21.90
CA ASP A 6 59.84 -6.43 -20.97
C ASP A 6 59.51 -6.26 -19.48
N GLU A 7 58.77 -7.29 -19.04
CA GLU A 7 58.49 -7.79 -17.69
C GLU A 7 57.51 -7.01 -16.80
N ALA A 8 56.59 -7.63 -16.06
CA ALA A 8 56.24 -9.02 -15.77
C ALA A 8 55.04 -8.94 -14.79
N LEU A 9 53.93 -9.67 -14.93
CA LEU A 9 53.70 -11.10 -14.67
C LEU A 9 52.97 -11.33 -13.32
N ALA A 10 52.08 -12.33 -13.35
CA ALA A 10 51.42 -13.08 -12.27
C ALA A 10 50.14 -12.44 -11.68
N ALA A 11 49.00 -13.13 -11.55
CA ALA A 11 48.60 -14.54 -11.71
C ALA A 11 47.09 -14.56 -12.06
N GLY A 12 46.47 -15.52 -12.74
CA GLY A 12 46.52 -16.98 -12.52
C GLY A 12 45.15 -17.45 -11.97
N SER A 13 44.54 -18.39 -12.69
CA SER A 13 43.18 -18.93 -12.67
C SER A 13 42.55 -19.36 -11.33
N SER A 14 41.24 -19.12 -11.20
CA SER A 14 40.21 -20.08 -10.74
C SER A 14 38.84 -19.51 -11.17
N GLY A 15 38.00 -20.20 -11.94
CA GLY A 15 37.38 -21.48 -11.59
C GLY A 15 36.17 -21.22 -10.69
N GLY A 16 35.02 -20.88 -11.28
CA GLY A 16 33.81 -20.58 -10.51
C GLY A 16 32.56 -20.45 -11.37
N THR A 17 32.05 -21.58 -11.88
CA THR A 17 30.70 -21.70 -12.41
C THR A 17 29.70 -21.39 -11.29
N ALA A 18 29.02 -20.23 -11.33
CA ALA A 18 27.96 -19.90 -10.39
C ALA A 18 26.59 -19.95 -11.10
N SER A 19 26.07 -21.17 -11.26
CA SER A 19 24.62 -21.42 -11.29
C SER A 19 24.17 -21.81 -9.87
N PRO A 20 22.86 -21.80 -9.54
CA PRO A 20 22.02 -20.63 -9.41
C PRO A 20 21.30 -20.75 -8.05
N ASN A 21 21.91 -20.33 -6.96
CA ASN A 21 21.25 -20.36 -5.65
C ASN A 21 21.10 -18.96 -5.12
N GLY A 22 19.94 -18.40 -5.46
CA GLY A 22 19.43 -17.18 -4.88
C GLY A 22 19.30 -17.34 -3.38
N LEU A 23 20.25 -16.75 -2.65
CA LEU A 23 19.92 -16.05 -1.42
C LEU A 23 19.21 -14.76 -1.81
N ARG A 24 18.01 -14.94 -2.37
CA ARG A 24 16.92 -13.98 -2.26
C ARG A 24 16.89 -13.69 -0.77
N ARG A 25 17.45 -12.54 -0.36
CA ARG A 25 17.17 -11.97 0.94
C ARG A 25 15.67 -11.94 0.98
N GLU A 26 15.08 -12.91 1.65
CA GLU A 26 13.70 -12.86 2.06
C GLU A 26 13.69 -11.61 2.92
N ARG A 27 13.32 -10.49 2.30
CA ARG A 27 12.79 -9.36 3.06
C ARG A 27 11.59 -10.00 3.71
N ASP A 28 11.77 -10.44 4.95
CA ASP A 28 10.73 -11.00 5.79
C ASP A 28 9.50 -10.13 5.58
N CYS A 29 8.58 -10.66 4.77
CA CYS A 29 7.36 -9.98 4.39
C CYS A 29 6.37 -10.22 5.51
N GLY A 30 6.79 -9.82 6.70
CA GLY A 30 6.39 -10.44 7.94
C GLY A 30 7.18 -9.90 9.11
N GLY A 31 7.21 -8.56 9.25
CA GLY A 31 6.92 -8.07 10.60
C GLY A 31 5.55 -8.64 10.93
N MET A 32 5.55 -9.80 11.60
CA MET A 32 4.38 -10.43 12.20
C MET A 32 3.76 -9.36 13.10
N VAL A 33 2.85 -8.57 12.53
CA VAL A 33 1.80 -7.99 13.35
C VAL A 33 1.00 -9.22 13.71
N GLU A 34 1.37 -9.82 14.85
CA GLU A 34 0.58 -10.78 15.58
C GLU A 34 -0.86 -10.29 15.45
N GLN A 35 -1.65 -10.97 14.60
CA GLN A 35 -3.06 -10.70 14.51
C GLN A 35 -3.63 -11.33 15.76
N SER A 36 -3.52 -10.60 16.87
CA SER A 36 -4.32 -10.86 18.04
C SER A 36 -5.76 -10.90 17.53
N ALA A 37 -6.32 -12.11 17.47
CA ALA A 37 -7.68 -12.36 17.03
C ALA A 37 -8.64 -11.89 18.13
N ALA A 38 -8.59 -10.59 18.44
CA ALA A 38 -9.64 -9.96 19.19
C ALA A 38 -10.88 -9.99 18.29
N ILE A 39 -11.84 -10.85 18.64
CA ILE A 39 -13.16 -10.87 18.02
C ILE A 39 -13.75 -9.47 18.18
N MET A 40 -13.66 -8.66 17.12
CA MET A 40 -14.00 -7.25 17.16
C MET A 40 -15.52 -7.11 17.31
N GLY A 41 -15.96 -6.75 18.52
CA GLY A 41 -17.37 -6.50 18.80
C GLY A 41 -17.86 -5.21 18.13
N ARG A 42 -19.16 -5.11 17.90
CA ARG A 42 -19.75 -3.85 17.44
C ARG A 42 -19.67 -2.82 18.58
N VAL A 43 -19.04 -1.67 18.32
CA VAL A 43 -18.72 -0.65 19.34
C VAL A 43 -19.97 -0.11 20.06
N HIS A 44 -21.07 0.08 19.33
CA HIS A 44 -22.28 0.74 19.85
C HIS A 44 -23.50 -0.18 19.98
N ALA A 45 -23.41 -1.45 19.58
CA ALA A 45 -24.55 -2.36 19.70
C ALA A 45 -24.12 -3.77 20.14
N PRO A 46 -24.97 -4.48 20.90
CA PRO A 46 -24.66 -5.83 21.34
C PRO A 46 -24.70 -6.80 20.15
N GLY A 47 -23.53 -7.32 19.75
CA GLY A 47 -23.41 -8.31 18.68
C GLY A 47 -21.95 -8.54 18.27
N LYS A 48 -21.61 -9.78 17.89
CA LYS A 48 -20.31 -10.14 17.28
C LYS A 48 -20.54 -10.51 15.81
N GLY A 49 -20.15 -9.62 14.90
CA GLY A 49 -20.09 -9.92 13.47
C GLY A 49 -18.66 -10.34 13.08
N LEU A 50 -18.53 -11.29 12.14
CA LEU A 50 -17.23 -11.86 11.74
C LEU A 50 -16.77 -11.44 10.33
N SER A 51 -17.49 -10.55 9.65
CA SER A 51 -17.13 -10.12 8.29
C SER A 51 -15.88 -9.25 8.29
N GLN A 52 -14.77 -9.80 7.81
CA GLN A 52 -13.48 -9.12 7.66
C GLN A 52 -12.82 -9.52 6.34
N SER A 53 -12.01 -8.62 5.78
CA SER A 53 -11.21 -8.95 4.59
C SER A 53 -10.06 -9.88 4.97
N ALA A 54 -9.95 -11.02 4.28
CA ALA A 54 -8.84 -11.95 4.43
C ALA A 54 -7.73 -11.59 3.44
N LEU A 55 -6.53 -11.31 3.95
CA LEU A 55 -5.39 -10.98 3.11
C LEU A 55 -4.76 -12.26 2.54
N PRO A 56 -4.23 -12.23 1.30
CA PRO A 56 -3.47 -13.35 0.76
C PRO A 56 -2.26 -13.66 1.65
N TYR A 57 -2.02 -14.95 1.91
CA TYR A 57 -0.88 -15.40 2.71
C TYR A 57 0.47 -15.05 2.06
N ARG A 58 0.56 -15.18 0.73
CA ARG A 58 1.77 -14.88 -0.04
C ARG A 58 1.80 -13.39 -0.42
N CYS A 59 2.79 -12.67 0.10
CA CYS A 59 2.99 -11.24 -0.14
C CYS A 59 3.90 -10.94 -1.36
N SER A 60 3.90 -11.80 -2.38
CA SER A 60 4.69 -11.61 -3.61
C SER A 60 3.90 -10.87 -4.67
N VAL A 61 4.56 -10.00 -5.43
CA VAL A 61 3.95 -9.37 -6.62
C VAL A 61 3.60 -10.47 -7.62
N PRO A 62 2.36 -10.52 -8.12
CA PRO A 62 1.96 -11.56 -9.06
C PRO A 62 2.58 -11.32 -10.44
N THR A 63 2.92 -12.40 -11.14
CA THR A 63 3.67 -12.36 -12.42
C THR A 63 2.94 -11.62 -13.55
N TRP A 64 1.60 -11.54 -13.50
CA TRP A 64 0.81 -10.82 -14.49
C TRP A 64 0.84 -9.29 -14.32
N LEU A 65 1.34 -8.79 -13.19
CA LEU A 65 1.37 -7.36 -12.91
C LEU A 65 2.63 -6.76 -13.52
N LYS A 66 2.47 -6.07 -14.65
CA LYS A 66 3.56 -5.38 -15.37
C LYS A 66 3.84 -3.97 -14.85
N LEU A 67 3.03 -3.47 -13.92
CA LEU A 67 3.16 -2.12 -13.38
C LEU A 67 4.40 -2.03 -12.48
N THR A 68 5.23 -1.01 -12.71
CA THR A 68 6.36 -0.74 -11.83
C THR A 68 5.89 -0.03 -10.57
N SER A 69 6.73 -0.06 -9.52
CA SER A 69 6.43 0.61 -8.26
C SER A 69 6.31 2.12 -8.40
N ASP A 70 6.93 2.72 -9.42
CA ASP A 70 6.91 4.17 -9.62
C ASP A 70 5.68 4.61 -10.41
N ASP A 71 5.23 3.82 -11.39
CA ASP A 71 3.95 4.06 -12.07
C ASP A 71 2.77 4.08 -11.09
N VAL A 72 2.76 3.15 -10.13
CA VAL A 72 1.71 3.08 -9.09
C VAL A 72 1.73 4.33 -8.21
N LYS A 73 2.92 4.84 -7.88
CA LYS A 73 3.05 6.08 -7.12
C LYS A 73 2.48 7.25 -7.92
N GLU A 74 2.83 7.37 -9.20
CA GLU A 74 2.33 8.43 -10.08
C GLU A 74 0.80 8.42 -10.21
N GLN A 75 0.21 7.24 -10.39
CA GLN A 75 -1.24 7.08 -10.40
C GLN A 75 -1.89 7.54 -9.09
N ILE A 76 -1.29 7.20 -7.95
CA ILE A 76 -1.76 7.67 -6.64
C ILE A 76 -1.76 9.20 -6.56
N TYR A 77 -0.76 9.89 -7.13
CA TYR A 77 -0.74 11.35 -7.13
C TYR A 77 -1.77 11.97 -8.07
N ILE A 78 -1.95 11.40 -9.25
CA ILE A 78 -3.00 11.84 -10.19
C ILE A 78 -4.37 11.69 -9.54
N LEU A 79 -4.61 10.56 -8.87
CA LEU A 79 -5.85 10.32 -8.14
C LEU A 79 -5.97 11.27 -6.96
N ALA A 80 -4.94 11.45 -6.14
CA ALA A 80 -4.99 12.35 -4.98
C ALA A 80 -5.35 13.79 -5.35
N LYS A 81 -4.87 14.29 -6.50
CA LYS A 81 -5.26 15.62 -7.02
C LYS A 81 -6.74 15.75 -7.36
N LYS A 82 -7.42 14.65 -7.68
CA LYS A 82 -8.88 14.63 -7.95
C LYS A 82 -9.71 14.70 -6.66
N GLY A 83 -9.09 14.57 -5.49
CA GLY A 83 -9.77 14.60 -4.18
C GLY A 83 -10.46 13.31 -3.66
N PRO A 84 -10.28 12.09 -4.21
CA PRO A 84 -10.77 10.87 -3.57
C PRO A 84 -10.04 10.60 -2.26
N THR A 85 -10.73 9.97 -1.32
CA THR A 85 -10.15 9.59 -0.03
C THR A 85 -9.14 8.43 -0.21
N PRO A 86 -8.12 8.30 0.67
CA PRO A 86 -7.09 7.28 0.51
C PRO A 86 -7.65 5.84 0.53
N SER A 87 -8.73 5.60 1.27
CA SER A 87 -9.42 4.30 1.24
C SER A 87 -10.06 4.04 -0.13
N GLN A 88 -10.67 5.05 -0.74
CA GLN A 88 -11.27 4.95 -2.07
C GLN A 88 -10.23 4.82 -3.17
N ILE A 89 -9.07 5.50 -3.05
CA ILE A 89 -7.92 5.33 -3.95
C ILE A 89 -7.49 3.86 -4.00
N GLY A 90 -7.42 3.19 -2.84
CA GLY A 90 -7.08 1.77 -2.79
C GLY A 90 -8.06 0.86 -3.56
N VAL A 91 -9.35 1.18 -3.52
CA VAL A 91 -10.40 0.44 -4.27
C VAL A 91 -10.25 0.67 -5.77
N ILE A 92 -10.06 1.93 -6.20
CA ILE A 92 -9.87 2.27 -7.61
C ILE A 92 -8.63 1.58 -8.19
N LEU A 93 -7.53 1.55 -7.43
CA LEU A 93 -6.31 0.85 -7.85
C LEU A 93 -6.52 -0.66 -8.01
N ARG A 94 -7.38 -1.26 -7.18
CA ARG A 94 -7.72 -2.67 -7.27
C ARG A 94 -8.57 -2.96 -8.51
N ASP A 95 -9.60 -2.15 -8.72
CA ASP A 95 -10.62 -2.43 -9.73
C ASP A 95 -10.17 -1.98 -11.14
N SER A 96 -9.40 -0.89 -11.27
CA SER A 96 -8.92 -0.37 -12.56
C SER A 96 -7.53 -0.88 -12.95
N HIS A 97 -6.61 -1.02 -12.00
CA HIS A 97 -5.22 -1.38 -12.27
C HIS A 97 -4.85 -2.82 -11.86
N GLY A 98 -5.79 -3.56 -11.25
CA GLY A 98 -5.57 -4.94 -10.82
C GLY A 98 -4.59 -5.09 -9.64
N VAL A 99 -4.31 -3.99 -8.92
CA VAL A 99 -3.40 -4.02 -7.77
C VAL A 99 -4.15 -4.49 -6.53
N VAL A 100 -3.92 -5.74 -6.11
CA VAL A 100 -4.58 -6.31 -4.92
C VAL A 100 -4.24 -5.56 -3.64
N GLN A 101 -2.96 -5.23 -3.43
CA GLN A 101 -2.51 -4.33 -2.37
C GLN A 101 -1.34 -3.46 -2.80
N VAL A 102 -1.45 -2.16 -2.49
CA VAL A 102 -0.38 -1.18 -2.69
C VAL A 102 0.88 -1.51 -1.87
N ARG A 103 0.71 -2.16 -0.71
CA ARG A 103 1.83 -2.58 0.15
C ARG A 103 2.75 -3.58 -0.52
N PHE A 104 2.24 -4.48 -1.35
CA PHE A 104 3.05 -5.53 -1.97
C PHE A 104 3.90 -5.01 -3.12
N VAL A 105 3.41 -4.01 -3.85
CA VAL A 105 4.13 -3.43 -4.99
C VAL A 105 5.13 -2.37 -4.52
N THR A 106 4.69 -1.45 -3.65
CA THR A 106 5.48 -0.27 -3.29
C THR A 106 6.22 -0.42 -1.95
N GLY A 107 5.86 -1.41 -1.13
CA GLY A 107 6.42 -1.59 0.23
C GLY A 107 5.93 -0.58 1.28
N SER A 108 5.13 0.42 0.86
CA SER A 108 4.60 1.49 1.72
C SER A 108 3.08 1.55 1.65
N LYS A 109 2.45 2.02 2.75
CA LYS A 109 1.00 2.31 2.78
C LYS A 109 0.71 3.64 2.06
N ILE A 110 -0.49 3.77 1.50
CA ILE A 110 -0.95 4.95 0.73
C ILE A 110 -0.72 6.26 1.49
N LEU A 111 -1.09 6.31 2.79
CA LEU A 111 -0.88 7.49 3.62
C LEU A 111 0.59 7.90 3.76
N ARG A 112 1.53 6.96 3.79
CA ARG A 112 2.97 7.27 3.86
C ARG A 112 3.43 7.90 2.54
N ILE A 113 2.98 7.35 1.42
CA ILE A 113 3.31 7.83 0.06
C ILE A 113 2.78 9.26 -0.16
N LEU A 114 1.59 9.57 0.38
CA LEU A 114 1.00 10.91 0.32
C LEU A 114 1.72 11.91 1.24
N LYS A 115 2.08 11.51 2.47
CA LYS A 115 2.86 12.35 3.38
C LYS A 115 4.24 12.72 2.82
N SER A 116 4.91 11.78 2.16
CA SER A 116 6.24 12.03 1.58
C SER A 116 6.25 13.01 0.40
N LYS A 117 5.11 13.24 -0.28
CA LYS A 117 5.04 14.18 -1.42
C LYS A 117 4.16 15.41 -1.16
N GLY A 118 3.50 15.52 -0.01
CA GLY A 118 2.74 16.71 0.39
C GLY A 118 1.20 16.71 0.18
N PRO A 119 0.53 15.89 -0.67
CA PRO A 119 -0.92 15.89 -0.74
C PRO A 119 -1.53 14.99 0.34
N ALA A 120 -1.21 15.26 1.61
CA ALA A 120 -1.80 14.55 2.73
C ALA A 120 -3.04 15.32 3.23
N PRO A 121 -4.16 14.62 3.52
CA PRO A 121 -5.28 15.28 4.17
C PRO A 121 -4.86 15.69 5.60
N ASP A 122 -5.15 16.94 5.96
CA ASP A 122 -4.84 17.50 7.28
C ASP A 122 -5.57 16.76 8.41
N LEU A 123 -6.78 16.29 8.11
CA LEU A 123 -7.59 15.46 9.01
C LEU A 123 -7.61 14.00 8.52
N PRO A 124 -7.51 13.02 9.44
CA PRO A 124 -7.66 11.61 9.09
C PRO A 124 -9.09 11.33 8.63
N GLU A 125 -9.22 10.52 7.58
CA GLU A 125 -10.47 10.17 6.91
C GLU A 125 -11.58 9.72 7.87
N ASN A 126 -11.23 8.94 8.90
CA ASN A 126 -12.20 8.41 9.86
C ASN A 126 -12.95 9.52 10.61
N LEU A 127 -12.28 10.62 10.97
CA LEU A 127 -12.94 11.74 11.67
C LEU A 127 -13.81 12.55 10.70
N ASN A 128 -13.33 12.78 9.48
CA ASN A 128 -14.10 13.49 8.45
C ASN A 128 -15.43 12.78 8.15
N HIS A 129 -15.44 11.46 8.14
CA HIS A 129 -16.66 10.69 7.93
C HIS A 129 -17.64 10.75 9.09
N LEU A 130 -17.16 10.78 10.34
CA LEU A 130 -18.02 10.96 11.52
C LEU A 130 -18.66 12.35 11.53
N ILE A 131 -17.88 13.41 11.25
CA ILE A 131 -18.39 14.78 11.17
C ILE A 131 -19.41 14.90 10.03
N LYS A 132 -19.11 14.30 8.87
CA LYS A 132 -20.02 14.29 7.73
C LYS A 132 -21.32 13.56 8.07
N PHE A 133 -21.24 12.41 8.74
CA PHE A 133 -22.41 11.66 9.17
C PHE A 133 -23.31 12.49 10.10
N GLU A 134 -22.72 13.13 11.10
CA GLU A 134 -23.43 14.02 12.04
C GLU A 134 -24.11 15.18 11.32
N SER A 135 -23.43 15.79 10.33
CA SER A 135 -24.01 16.88 9.54
C SER A 135 -25.24 16.46 8.73
N ILE A 136 -25.25 15.21 8.24
CA ILE A 136 -26.37 14.64 7.47
C ILE A 136 -27.55 14.35 8.40
N LEU A 137 -27.30 13.78 9.59
CA LEU A 137 -28.34 13.53 10.59
C LEU A 137 -29.07 14.83 10.96
N ARG A 138 -28.31 15.89 11.30
CA ARG A 138 -28.86 17.22 11.60
C ARG A 138 -29.65 17.83 10.45
N GLY A 139 -29.23 17.60 9.20
CA GLY A 139 -29.99 18.02 8.02
C GLY A 139 -31.34 17.33 7.91
N THR A 140 -31.39 16.04 8.22
CA THR A 140 -32.62 15.22 8.20
C THR A 140 -33.60 15.65 9.29
N GLU A 141 -33.11 16.00 10.48
CA GLU A 141 -33.96 16.49 11.59
C GLU A 141 -34.69 17.79 11.22
N ARG A 142 -34.03 18.70 10.51
CA ARG A 142 -34.67 19.94 10.00
C ARG A 142 -35.80 19.65 9.03
N ILE A 143 -35.62 18.71 8.11
CA ILE A 143 -36.66 18.30 7.16
C ILE A 143 -37.84 17.66 7.90
N ARG A 144 -37.57 16.84 8.92
CA ARG A 144 -38.61 16.20 9.74
C ARG A 144 -39.44 17.21 10.53
N MET A 145 -38.84 18.29 11.03
CA MET A 145 -39.59 19.35 11.73
C MET A 145 -40.46 20.19 10.78
N LEU A 146 -40.01 20.41 9.54
CA LEU A 146 -40.76 21.17 8.54
C LEU A 146 -41.98 20.41 7.99
N ASN A 147 -41.91 19.08 7.87
CA ASN A 147 -43.04 18.25 7.42
C ASN A 147 -44.06 17.94 8.54
N SER A 148 -43.80 18.39 9.77
CA SER A 148 -44.67 18.18 10.94
C SER A 148 -45.46 19.44 11.33
N VAL A 149 -45.25 20.56 10.64
CA VAL A 149 -46.03 21.82 10.73
C VAL A 149 -46.93 21.92 9.51
#